data_AF-A0A1I8A948-F1
#
_entry.id   AF-A0A1I8A948-F1
#
_cell.length_a   1.000
_cell.length_b   1.000
_cell.length_c   1.000
_cell.angle_alpha   90.00
_cell.angle_beta   90.00
_cell.angle_gamma   90.00
#
_symmetry.space_group_name_H-M   'P 1'
#
loop_
_entity.id
_entity.type
_entity.pdbx_description
1 polymer ?
#
loop_
_entity_poly.entity_id
_entity_poly.type
_entity_poly.pdbx_seq_one_letter_code
_entity_poly.pdbx_strand_id
1 'polypeptide(L)'
;MKSYYSILGCCDYASSTEIKDAYFREIRKVHPDKNCNIDQLDDASSEHLVTLVTKAWHVLRDSQLRQKYDIWLREQHLKESRSVIGEEVKLSELSDDEPCRCGGFYDISDADLDQIVDFALIDCAHCSLTLKVYA
;
A
#
# COMPACT_ATOMS: atom_id res chain seq x y z
N MET A 1 -2.93 5.73 -7.51
CA MET A 1 -2.49 4.89 -6.37
C MET A 1 -1.35 5.53 -5.58
N LYS A 2 -1.34 5.46 -4.23
CA LYS A 2 -0.17 5.82 -3.39
C LYS A 2 0.78 4.63 -3.20
N SER A 3 2.09 4.90 -3.17
CA SER A 3 3.15 3.89 -3.01
C SER A 3 3.97 4.08 -1.73
N TYR A 4 4.78 3.09 -1.36
CA TYR A 4 5.77 3.20 -0.28
C TYR A 4 6.81 4.28 -0.54
N TYR A 5 7.17 4.52 -1.82
CA TYR A 5 8.03 5.64 -2.20
C TYR A 5 7.37 6.98 -1.90
N SER A 6 6.06 7.10 -2.16
CA SER A 6 5.27 8.28 -1.82
C SER A 6 5.21 8.51 -0.31
N ILE A 7 5.11 7.44 0.49
CA ILE A 7 5.13 7.52 1.97
C ILE A 7 6.48 8.03 2.48
N LEU A 8 7.60 7.55 1.92
CA LEU A 8 8.93 8.02 2.30
C LEU A 8 9.29 9.39 1.69
N GLY A 9 8.47 9.90 0.77
CA GLY A 9 8.74 11.14 0.04
C GLY A 9 10.00 11.04 -0.83
N CYS A 10 10.22 9.89 -1.47
CA CYS A 10 11.30 9.65 -2.43
C CYS A 10 10.74 9.20 -3.78
N CYS A 11 11.60 9.16 -4.79
CA CYS A 11 11.20 8.71 -6.12
C CYS A 11 11.28 7.19 -6.25
N ASP A 12 10.50 6.60 -7.14
CA ASP A 12 10.45 5.14 -7.37
C ASP A 12 11.82 4.57 -7.81
N TYR A 13 12.63 5.40 -8.48
CA TYR A 13 14.00 5.06 -8.89
C TYR A 13 15.08 5.46 -7.87
N ALA A 14 14.72 5.84 -6.64
CA ALA A 14 15.68 6.24 -5.61
C ALA A 14 16.65 5.09 -5.27
N SER A 15 17.90 5.45 -5.04
CA SER A 15 18.95 4.55 -4.57
C SER A 15 18.68 4.07 -3.13
N SER A 16 19.29 2.96 -2.73
CA SER A 16 19.16 2.44 -1.35
C SER A 16 19.62 3.44 -0.28
N THR A 17 20.62 4.26 -0.60
CA THR A 17 21.09 5.36 0.25
C THR A 17 20.06 6.47 0.38
N GLU A 18 19.42 6.88 -0.72
CA GLU A 18 18.37 7.90 -0.69
C GLU A 18 17.12 7.42 0.04
N ILE A 19 16.72 6.16 -0.12
CA ILE A 19 15.60 5.56 0.61
C ILE A 19 15.89 5.54 2.11
N LYS A 20 17.13 5.21 2.49
CA LYS A 20 17.56 5.22 3.90
C LYS A 20 17.49 6.62 4.49
N ASP A 21 18.02 7.62 3.78
CA ASP A 21 17.98 9.01 4.23
C ASP A 21 16.55 9.56 4.32
N ALA A 22 15.70 9.20 3.35
CA ALA A 22 14.28 9.53 3.33
C ALA A 22 13.56 8.93 4.54
N TYR A 23 13.79 7.66 4.86
CA TYR A 23 13.24 7.02 6.06
C TYR A 23 13.62 7.76 7.35
N PHE A 24 14.90 8.06 7.56
CA PHE A 24 15.33 8.79 8.76
C PHE A 24 14.75 10.20 8.83
N ARG A 25 14.52 10.84 7.69
CA ARG A 25 13.88 12.16 7.62
C ARG A 25 12.40 12.06 8.00
N GLU A 26 11.66 11.10 7.46
CA GLU A 26 10.24 10.92 7.75
C GLU A 26 10.01 10.48 9.20
N ILE A 27 10.76 9.50 9.72
CA ILE A 27 10.64 9.12 11.15
C ILE A 27 10.89 10.31 12.09
N ARG A 28 11.87 11.17 11.79
CA ARG A 28 12.14 12.37 12.61
C ARG A 28 11.03 13.43 12.56
N LYS A 29 10.16 13.39 11.55
CA LYS A 29 8.99 14.27 11.45
C LYS A 29 7.80 13.69 12.22
N VAL A 30 7.61 12.37 12.15
CA VAL A 30 6.46 11.68 12.74
C VAL A 30 6.73 11.25 14.20
N HIS A 31 7.96 11.38 14.72
CA HIS A 31 8.31 10.94 16.07
C HIS A 31 7.42 11.60 17.16
N PRO A 32 6.79 10.83 18.05
CA PRO A 32 5.81 11.31 19.03
C PRO A 32 6.36 12.37 20.00
N ASP A 33 7.67 12.34 20.25
CA ASP A 33 8.38 13.28 21.14
C ASP A 33 8.40 14.74 20.62
N LYS A 34 8.06 14.98 19.34
CA LYS A 34 7.86 16.33 18.79
C LYS A 34 6.41 16.81 18.85
N ASN A 35 5.46 15.94 19.18
CA ASN A 35 4.03 16.24 19.12
C ASN A 35 3.45 16.73 20.46
N CYS A 36 4.29 17.04 21.46
CA CYS A 36 3.86 17.56 22.77
C CYS A 36 3.27 18.99 22.76
N ASN A 37 2.91 19.58 21.61
CA ASN A 37 2.42 20.96 21.60
C ASN A 37 1.35 21.32 20.57
N ILE A 38 0.54 20.36 20.11
CA ILE A 38 -0.68 20.69 19.36
C ILE A 38 -1.80 19.77 19.82
N ASP A 39 -2.63 20.27 20.73
CA ASP A 39 -4.01 19.84 20.88
C ASP A 39 -4.63 19.73 19.47
N GLN A 40 -5.18 18.55 19.12
CA GLN A 40 -6.07 18.30 17.97
C GLN A 40 -5.48 17.94 16.60
N LEU A 41 -4.46 17.08 16.53
CA LEU A 41 -4.30 16.18 15.36
C LEU A 41 -4.20 14.75 15.86
N ASP A 42 -5.22 13.95 15.53
CA ASP A 42 -5.51 12.62 16.05
C ASP A 42 -4.27 11.75 16.30
N ASP A 43 -4.08 11.35 17.56
CA ASP A 43 -3.00 10.46 18.02
C ASP A 43 -2.93 9.17 17.17
N ALA A 44 -4.12 8.64 16.80
CA ALA A 44 -4.28 7.49 15.92
C ALA A 44 -3.70 7.69 14.50
N SER A 45 -3.76 8.92 13.97
CA SER A 45 -3.19 9.22 12.64
C SER A 45 -1.66 9.22 12.69
N SER A 46 -1.06 9.67 13.80
CA SER A 46 0.38 9.69 13.97
C SER A 46 0.95 8.27 14.10
N GLU A 47 0.34 7.41 14.91
CA GLU A 47 0.74 6.00 15.05
C GLU A 47 0.61 5.22 13.74
N HIS A 48 -0.48 5.44 13.00
CA HIS A 48 -0.69 4.82 11.70
C HIS A 48 0.39 5.25 10.69
N LEU A 49 0.76 6.53 10.65
CA LEU A 49 1.83 7.03 9.80
C LEU A 49 3.20 6.44 10.17
N VAL A 50 3.54 6.32 11.46
CA VAL A 50 4.78 5.65 11.90
C VAL A 50 4.82 4.21 11.41
N THR A 51 3.69 3.50 11.53
CA THR A 51 3.57 2.11 11.11
C THR A 51 3.77 1.98 9.60
N LEU A 52 3.14 2.83 8.80
CA LEU A 52 3.29 2.86 7.34
C LEU A 52 4.73 3.20 6.91
N VAL A 53 5.36 4.19 7.53
CA VAL A 53 6.76 4.57 7.24
C VAL A 53 7.71 3.42 7.56
N THR A 54 7.47 2.71 8.66
CA THR A 54 8.26 1.54 9.06
C THR A 54 8.06 0.37 8.10
N LYS A 55 6.81 0.11 7.68
CA LYS A 55 6.47 -0.93 6.70
C LYS A 55 7.10 -0.63 5.34
N ALA A 56 6.97 0.60 4.86
CA ALA A 56 7.60 1.07 3.62
C ALA A 56 9.12 0.85 3.64
N TRP A 57 9.78 1.23 4.73
CA TRP A 57 11.21 0.99 4.89
C TRP A 57 11.58 -0.49 4.90
N HIS A 58 10.82 -1.34 5.61
CA HIS A 58 11.08 -2.77 5.67
C HIS A 58 11.07 -3.43 4.29
N VAL A 59 10.13 -3.03 3.43
CA VAL A 59 10.02 -3.56 2.06
C VAL A 59 11.10 -2.95 1.15
N LEU A 60 11.29 -1.64 1.18
CA LEU A 60 12.17 -0.94 0.24
C LEU A 60 13.67 -1.09 0.54
N ARG A 61 14.05 -1.43 1.77
CA ARG A 61 15.47 -1.64 2.16
C ARG A 61 16.02 -2.97 1.65
N ASP A 62 15.18 -3.98 1.49
CA ASP A 62 15.59 -5.31 1.04
C ASP A 62 15.44 -5.40 -0.48
N SER A 63 16.51 -5.77 -1.19
CA SER A 63 16.50 -5.78 -2.65
C SER A 63 15.48 -6.75 -3.26
N GLN A 64 15.23 -7.89 -2.62
CA GLN A 64 14.28 -8.89 -3.12
C GLN A 64 12.85 -8.46 -2.86
N LEU A 65 12.56 -7.95 -1.67
CA LEU A 65 11.23 -7.41 -1.33
C LEU A 65 10.90 -6.19 -2.18
N ARG A 66 11.87 -5.28 -2.37
CA ARG A 66 11.74 -4.12 -3.26
C ARG A 66 11.43 -4.56 -4.69
N GLN A 67 12.14 -5.54 -5.22
CA GLN A 67 11.88 -6.03 -6.58
C GLN A 67 10.46 -6.57 -6.73
N LYS A 68 9.97 -7.37 -5.78
CA LYS A 68 8.59 -7.88 -5.79
C LYS A 68 7.58 -6.74 -5.72
N TYR A 69 7.81 -5.78 -4.82
CA TYR A 69 6.97 -4.60 -4.68
C TYR A 69 6.94 -3.75 -5.95
N ASP A 70 8.07 -3.55 -6.61
CA ASP A 70 8.15 -2.78 -7.86
C ASP A 70 7.38 -3.46 -9.01
N ILE A 71 7.42 -4.80 -9.07
CA ILE A 71 6.61 -5.57 -10.04
C ILE A 71 5.13 -5.37 -9.76
N TRP A 72 4.72 -5.58 -8.51
CA TRP A 72 3.33 -5.39 -8.07
C TRP A 72 2.84 -3.97 -8.35
N LEU A 73 3.60 -2.95 -7.95
CA LEU A 73 3.25 -1.54 -8.13
C LEU A 73 3.08 -1.19 -9.62
N ARG A 74 3.98 -1.69 -10.48
CA ARG A 74 3.85 -1.52 -11.94
C ARG A 74 2.58 -2.18 -12.47
N GLU A 75 2.27 -3.39 -12.03
CA GLU A 75 1.04 -4.09 -12.41
C GLU A 75 -0.20 -3.28 -12.01
N GLN A 76 -0.23 -2.78 -10.78
CA GLN A 76 -1.32 -1.94 -10.29
C GLN A 76 -1.53 -0.68 -11.13
N HIS A 77 -0.45 0.01 -11.51
CA HIS A 77 -0.53 1.19 -12.39
C HIS A 77 -1.10 0.85 -13.78
N LEU A 78 -0.76 -0.32 -14.33
CA LEU A 78 -1.33 -0.76 -15.61
C LEU A 78 -2.84 -1.03 -15.49
N LYS A 79 -3.26 -1.67 -14.39
CA LYS A 79 -4.67 -1.97 -14.09
C LYS A 79 -5.50 -0.71 -13.93
N GLU A 80 -4.97 0.34 -13.30
CA GLU A 80 -5.68 1.61 -13.04
C GLU A 80 -6.29 2.23 -14.31
N SER A 81 -5.69 2.01 -15.49
CA SER A 81 -6.17 2.52 -16.77
C SER A 81 -7.16 1.63 -17.52
N ARG A 82 -7.26 0.34 -17.17
CA ARG A 82 -7.91 -0.69 -18.00
C ARG A 82 -8.98 -1.50 -17.27
N SER A 83 -8.87 -1.64 -15.95
CA SER A 83 -9.74 -2.49 -15.15
C SER A 83 -11.17 -1.99 -15.13
N VAL A 84 -12.12 -2.93 -15.21
CA VAL A 84 -13.55 -2.66 -15.03
C VAL A 84 -13.90 -3.06 -13.60
N ILE A 85 -14.17 -2.06 -12.76
CA ILE A 85 -14.50 -2.29 -11.35
C ILE A 85 -15.86 -2.97 -11.26
N GLY A 86 -15.86 -4.21 -10.74
CA GLY A 86 -17.09 -4.95 -10.45
C GLY A 86 -17.63 -4.65 -9.06
N GLU A 87 -16.73 -4.47 -8.09
CA GLU A 87 -17.03 -4.25 -6.68
C GLU A 87 -15.90 -3.47 -6.00
N GLU A 88 -16.27 -2.76 -4.93
CA GLU A 88 -15.35 -2.02 -4.06
C GLU A 88 -15.56 -2.47 -2.62
N VAL A 89 -14.48 -2.82 -1.92
CA VAL A 89 -14.52 -3.34 -0.55
C VAL A 89 -13.38 -2.76 0.27
N LYS A 90 -13.60 -2.59 1.58
CA LYS A 90 -12.52 -2.23 2.50
C LYS A 90 -11.79 -3.48 2.94
N LEU A 91 -10.48 -3.36 3.16
CA LEU A 91 -9.64 -4.46 3.63
C LEU A 91 -10.15 -5.06 4.94
N SER A 92 -10.68 -4.24 5.84
CA SER A 92 -11.29 -4.69 7.11
C SER A 92 -12.60 -5.46 6.95
N GLU A 93 -13.27 -5.31 5.81
CA GLU A 93 -14.56 -5.91 5.49
C GLU A 93 -14.42 -7.06 4.47
N LEU A 94 -13.20 -7.32 3.99
CA LEU A 94 -12.90 -8.38 3.04
C LEU A 94 -13.03 -9.75 3.73
N SER A 95 -13.89 -10.62 3.20
CA SER A 95 -13.91 -12.03 3.59
C SER A 95 -12.95 -12.88 2.76
N ASP A 96 -12.49 -13.99 3.33
CA ASP A 96 -11.58 -14.93 2.66
C ASP A 96 -12.16 -15.50 1.35
N ASP A 97 -13.49 -15.55 1.26
CA ASP A 97 -14.25 -16.12 0.14
C ASP A 97 -15.11 -15.07 -0.59
N GLU A 98 -14.65 -13.82 -0.71
CA GLU A 98 -15.41 -12.78 -1.45
C GLU A 98 -15.72 -13.22 -2.90
N PRO A 99 -16.99 -13.51 -3.24
CA PRO A 99 -17.32 -14.05 -4.55
C PRO A 99 -17.40 -12.92 -5.57
N CYS A 100 -16.81 -13.14 -6.74
CA CYS A 100 -17.03 -12.27 -7.88
C CYS A 100 -18.50 -12.40 -8.36
N ARG A 101 -19.06 -11.32 -8.90
CA ARG A 101 -20.43 -11.28 -9.46
C ARG A 101 -20.69 -12.27 -10.58
N CYS A 102 -19.65 -12.75 -11.25
CA CYS A 102 -19.78 -13.81 -12.26
C CYS A 102 -19.89 -15.21 -11.65
N GLY A 103 -19.78 -15.35 -10.32
CA GLY A 103 -19.68 -16.62 -9.61
C GLY A 103 -18.26 -17.18 -9.51
N GLY A 104 -17.26 -16.46 -10.00
CA GLY A 104 -15.84 -16.79 -9.83
C GLY A 104 -15.24 -16.25 -8.52
N PHE A 105 -13.92 -16.34 -8.39
CA PHE A 105 -13.16 -15.83 -7.25
C PHE A 105 -12.08 -14.84 -7.70
N TYR A 106 -11.56 -14.08 -6.74
CA TYR A 106 -10.42 -13.19 -6.91
C TYR A 106 -9.14 -13.89 -6.44
N ASP A 107 -8.04 -13.70 -7.18
CA ASP A 107 -6.74 -14.26 -6.79
C ASP A 107 -6.03 -13.26 -5.88
N ILE A 108 -6.18 -13.45 -4.57
CA ILE A 108 -5.69 -12.54 -3.53
C ILE A 108 -4.64 -13.28 -2.71
N SER A 109 -3.42 -12.73 -2.62
CA SER A 109 -2.44 -13.20 -1.64
C SER A 109 -2.33 -12.24 -0.46
N ASP A 110 -2.05 -12.76 0.74
CA ASP A 110 -1.78 -11.94 1.94
C ASP A 110 -0.68 -10.90 1.68
N ALA A 111 0.32 -11.27 0.87
CA ALA A 111 1.40 -10.37 0.48
C ALA A 111 0.89 -9.17 -0.33
N ASP A 112 -0.11 -9.35 -1.19
CA ASP A 112 -0.70 -8.25 -1.98
C ASP A 112 -1.54 -7.34 -1.09
N LEU A 113 -2.30 -7.93 -0.16
CA LEU A 113 -3.08 -7.18 0.84
C LEU A 113 -2.16 -6.35 1.75
N ASP A 114 -1.02 -6.90 2.13
CA ASP A 114 -0.02 -6.20 2.93
C ASP A 114 0.60 -4.99 2.20
N GLN A 115 0.66 -5.03 0.87
CA GLN A 115 1.22 -3.96 0.05
C GLN A 115 0.25 -2.78 -0.14
N ILE A 116 -1.02 -2.93 0.24
CA ILE A 116 -2.04 -1.89 0.10
C ILE A 116 -1.72 -0.70 1.00
N VAL A 117 -1.57 0.46 0.37
CA VAL A 117 -1.44 1.76 1.06
C VAL A 117 -2.71 2.59 0.96
N ASP A 118 -3.34 2.58 -0.21
CA ASP A 118 -4.53 3.38 -0.52
C ASP A 118 -5.61 2.45 -1.06
N PHE A 119 -5.28 1.74 -2.14
CA PHE A 119 -6.07 0.63 -2.66
C PHE A 119 -5.22 -0.31 -3.51
N ALA A 120 -5.77 -1.47 -3.85
CA ALA A 120 -5.27 -2.38 -4.86
C ALA A 120 -6.41 -2.86 -5.78
N LEU A 121 -6.03 -3.26 -6.98
CA LEU A 121 -6.87 -3.79 -8.04
C LEU A 121 -6.54 -5.26 -8.24
N ILE A 122 -7.55 -6.10 -7.99
CA ILE A 122 -7.43 -7.56 -7.97
C ILE A 122 -8.38 -8.12 -9.03
N ASP A 123 -7.82 -8.84 -10.00
CA ASP A 123 -8.62 -9.37 -11.10
C ASP A 123 -9.33 -10.66 -10.70
N CYS A 124 -10.54 -10.84 -11.21
CA CYS A 124 -11.22 -12.11 -11.10
C CYS A 124 -10.53 -13.15 -12.00
N ALA A 125 -10.33 -14.37 -11.50
CA ALA A 125 -9.73 -15.45 -12.27
C ALA A 125 -10.62 -15.96 -13.43
N HIS A 126 -11.89 -15.55 -13.49
CA HIS A 126 -12.90 -16.12 -14.40
C HIS A 126 -13.59 -15.09 -15.32
N CYS A 127 -13.36 -13.80 -15.12
CA CYS A 127 -13.95 -12.76 -15.97
C CYS A 127 -13.07 -11.50 -16.00
N SER A 128 -13.53 -10.45 -16.67
CA SER A 128 -12.81 -9.17 -16.77
C SER A 128 -13.14 -8.18 -15.64
N LEU A 129 -13.86 -8.60 -14.61
CA LEU A 129 -14.15 -7.76 -13.45
C LEU A 129 -12.95 -7.72 -12.51
N THR A 130 -12.75 -6.55 -11.92
CA THR A 130 -11.70 -6.29 -10.94
C THR A 130 -12.35 -5.86 -9.62
N LEU A 131 -11.90 -6.44 -8.52
CA LEU A 131 -12.20 -6.00 -7.16
C LEU A 131 -11.24 -4.87 -6.80
N LYS A 132 -11.79 -3.76 -6.29
CA LYS A 132 -10.99 -2.68 -5.72
C LYS A 132 -11.02 -2.78 -4.20
N VAL A 133 -9.88 -3.09 -3.61
CA VAL A 133 -9.73 -3.24 -2.15
C VAL A 133 -9.03 -2.00 -1.62
N TYR A 134 -9.65 -1.27 -0.69
CA TYR A 134 -9.06 -0.08 -0.06
C TYR A 134 -8.55 -0.40 1.35
N ALA A 135 -7.43 0.23 1.75
CA ALA A 135 -6.88 0.09 3.10
C ALA A 135 -7.83 0.65 4.17
#